data_AF-A0A3N4VE86-F1
#
_entry.id   AF-A0A3N4VE86-F1
#
_cell.length_a   1.000
_cell.length_b   1.000
_cell.length_c   1.000
_cell.angle_alpha   90.00
_cell.angle_beta   90.00
_cell.angle_gamma   90.00
#
_symmetry.space_group_name_H-M   'P 1'
#
loop_
_entity.id
_entity.type
_entity.pdbx_description
1 polymer ?
#
loop_
_entity_poly.entity_id
_entity_poly.type
_entity_poly.pdbx_seq_one_letter_code
_entity_poly.pdbx_strand_id
1 'polypeptide(L)'
;MTEVQPLQRRARRLSVLPPAALALAFALAACQKEQPAQDDAATAKPAAAAPAVTAANAVSSKVAALSADQLREAARKAYGENRLYAPAEDNAVEYYLALRDKAPGDAAVSSALTDLLPMVVIAIEQSVNREDFAEAQRLSALLEKADPQHPALARLKNSIVQQQGLVAQRAEQQKLSAEEEAKRQAELEKKRQEDQRRQQEEAARQLAQQQQQQQQTAERQAAEQRAAEQRAAEQRAAEQRAAEQRAAEQRAAAARTAAAPAAGGAEALRPVSTPAPRYPPEALRAGTSGEVQVEFTVGTDGSVTAARVVRSNPARVFDREAVNAVRKWRFQPVSAPVTTRRTIGFNPEG
;
A
#
# COMPACT_ATOMS: atom_id res chain seq x y z
N MET A 1 33.71 0.66 -23.65
CA MET A 1 33.54 1.97 -23.00
C MET A 1 32.51 2.78 -23.77
N THR A 2 31.24 2.70 -23.40
CA THR A 2 30.33 3.86 -23.48
C THR A 2 29.21 3.63 -22.46
N GLU A 3 29.18 4.52 -21.48
CA GLU A 3 28.25 4.67 -20.35
C GLU A 3 26.81 5.02 -20.79
N VAL A 4 25.75 4.55 -20.09
CA VAL A 4 24.93 5.27 -19.07
C VAL A 4 24.25 6.54 -19.67
N GLN A 5 22.93 6.79 -19.70
CA GLN A 5 21.82 6.54 -18.76
C GLN A 5 20.43 6.80 -19.44
N PRO A 6 19.30 6.31 -18.88
CA PRO A 6 17.93 6.47 -19.40
C PRO A 6 17.05 7.45 -18.59
N LEU A 7 16.15 8.21 -19.23
CA LEU A 7 15.11 9.08 -18.59
C LEU A 7 14.09 9.50 -19.69
N GLN A 8 12.76 9.52 -19.61
CA GLN A 8 11.81 9.47 -18.49
C GLN A 8 10.42 8.95 -18.94
N ARG A 9 9.75 8.25 -18.02
CA ARG A 9 8.30 8.04 -17.99
C ARG A 9 7.60 9.33 -17.54
N ARG A 10 6.61 9.83 -18.28
CA ARG A 10 5.65 10.82 -17.77
C ARG A 10 4.38 10.12 -17.30
N ALA A 11 4.22 10.07 -15.99
CA ALA A 11 2.97 9.74 -15.31
C ALA A 11 1.97 10.90 -15.47
N ARG A 12 0.71 10.59 -15.81
CA ARG A 12 -0.42 11.52 -15.58
C ARG A 12 -1.31 10.92 -14.50
N ARG A 13 -1.47 11.71 -13.43
CA ARG A 13 -2.17 11.37 -12.19
C ARG A 13 -3.69 11.45 -12.39
N LEU A 14 -4.39 10.49 -11.79
CA LEU A 14 -5.80 10.55 -11.46
C LEU A 14 -6.08 11.71 -10.49
N SER A 15 -7.25 12.34 -10.63
CA SER A 15 -7.87 13.17 -9.60
C SER A 15 -9.37 12.90 -9.58
N VAL A 16 -9.89 12.66 -8.37
CA VAL A 16 -11.17 12.04 -8.03
C VAL A 16 -11.80 12.85 -6.87
N LEU A 17 -13.15 13.03 -6.91
CA LEU A 17 -14.16 13.29 -5.84
C LEU A 17 -14.64 14.75 -5.47
N PRO A 18 -15.88 14.93 -4.90
CA PRO A 18 -16.96 15.93 -5.21
C PRO A 18 -17.57 16.57 -3.90
N PRO A 19 -18.91 16.68 -3.58
CA PRO A 19 -20.17 17.16 -4.23
C PRO A 19 -20.98 18.23 -3.39
N ALA A 20 -22.23 18.56 -3.81
CA ALA A 20 -23.38 19.20 -3.08
C ALA A 20 -23.48 20.76 -3.13
N ALA A 21 -24.62 21.48 -3.17
CA ALA A 21 -26.07 21.23 -3.02
C ALA A 21 -26.91 22.45 -3.55
N LEU A 22 -28.14 22.18 -4.08
CA LEU A 22 -29.47 22.80 -3.80
C LEU A 22 -29.58 24.33 -3.47
N ALA A 23 -30.55 25.18 -3.87
CA ALA A 23 -31.96 25.08 -4.30
C ALA A 23 -32.39 26.47 -4.87
N LEU A 24 -33.15 26.57 -5.97
CA LEU A 24 -34.61 26.84 -6.07
C LEU A 24 -35.09 28.32 -5.91
N ALA A 25 -35.61 28.90 -7.00
CA ALA A 25 -36.74 29.85 -6.97
C ALA A 25 -37.44 29.96 -8.35
N PHE A 26 -38.71 29.50 -8.39
CA PHE A 26 -39.79 29.71 -9.37
C PHE A 26 -40.16 31.21 -9.52
N ALA A 27 -40.91 31.76 -10.48
CA ALA A 27 -41.52 31.38 -11.77
C ALA A 27 -42.20 32.65 -12.33
N LEU A 28 -42.42 32.71 -13.66
CA LEU A 28 -43.50 33.43 -14.40
C LEU A 28 -43.12 33.35 -15.90
N ALA A 29 -43.48 32.29 -16.63
CA ALA A 29 -44.76 32.06 -17.31
C ALA A 29 -45.11 33.12 -18.37
N ALA A 30 -44.71 32.87 -19.62
CA ALA A 30 -45.40 33.34 -20.83
C ALA A 30 -45.06 32.45 -22.05
N CYS A 31 -45.94 31.49 -22.27
CA CYS A 31 -46.34 30.85 -23.53
C CYS A 31 -45.40 30.91 -24.77
N GLN A 32 -44.76 29.78 -25.08
CA GLN A 32 -45.00 29.15 -26.38
C GLN A 32 -44.98 27.62 -26.23
N LYS A 33 -46.03 27.01 -26.76
CA LYS A 33 -46.56 25.69 -26.47
C LYS A 33 -46.14 24.77 -27.60
N GLU A 34 -45.02 24.06 -27.42
CA GLU A 34 -44.66 22.91 -28.24
C GLU A 34 -44.73 21.67 -27.35
N GLN A 35 -45.73 20.85 -27.62
CA GLN A 35 -46.16 19.77 -26.74
C GLN A 35 -45.36 18.50 -27.09
N PRO A 36 -44.69 17.84 -26.12
CA PRO A 36 -44.05 16.55 -26.36
C PRO A 36 -45.13 15.47 -26.36
N ALA A 37 -45.42 14.92 -27.53
CA ALA A 37 -46.28 13.75 -27.66
C ALA A 37 -45.46 12.50 -27.35
N GLN A 38 -45.72 11.97 -26.15
CA GLN A 38 -45.94 10.56 -25.85
C GLN A 38 -44.91 9.55 -26.40
N ASP A 39 -44.08 9.06 -25.46
CA ASP A 39 -43.59 7.69 -25.44
C ASP A 39 -44.78 6.72 -25.40
N ASP A 40 -45.36 6.44 -26.56
CA ASP A 40 -45.97 5.14 -26.79
C ASP A 40 -44.84 4.18 -27.10
N ALA A 41 -44.59 3.27 -26.16
CA ALA A 41 -43.97 1.99 -26.43
C ALA A 41 -44.88 1.20 -27.39
N ALA A 42 -44.90 1.64 -28.65
CA ALA A 42 -45.34 0.83 -29.76
C ALA A 42 -44.30 -0.29 -29.87
N THR A 43 -44.74 -1.47 -29.46
CA THR A 43 -44.26 -2.73 -30.02
C THR A 43 -43.77 -2.49 -31.43
N ALA A 44 -42.46 -2.62 -31.65
CA ALA A 44 -41.87 -2.61 -32.97
C ALA A 44 -42.48 -3.79 -33.72
N LYS A 45 -43.63 -3.54 -34.33
CA LYS A 45 -44.22 -4.35 -35.38
C LYS A 45 -43.09 -4.56 -36.38
N PRO A 46 -42.76 -5.81 -36.74
CA PRO A 46 -41.69 -6.05 -37.69
C PRO A 46 -41.98 -5.17 -38.90
N ALA A 47 -41.01 -4.31 -39.25
CA ALA A 47 -41.07 -3.51 -40.44
C ALA A 47 -41.47 -4.48 -41.56
N ALA A 48 -42.69 -4.33 -42.06
CA ALA A 48 -43.19 -5.15 -43.14
C ALA A 48 -42.14 -5.06 -44.24
N ALA A 49 -41.59 -6.21 -44.63
CA ALA A 49 -40.61 -6.29 -45.70
C ALA A 49 -41.10 -5.39 -46.84
N ALA A 50 -40.26 -4.43 -47.25
CA ALA A 50 -40.57 -3.60 -48.41
C ALA A 50 -41.03 -4.53 -49.54
N PRO A 51 -42.11 -4.19 -50.26
CA PRO A 51 -42.70 -5.09 -51.24
C PRO A 51 -41.60 -5.53 -52.21
N ALA A 52 -41.44 -6.84 -52.36
CA ALA A 52 -40.41 -7.39 -53.23
C ALA A 52 -40.56 -6.79 -54.64
N VAL A 53 -39.44 -6.36 -55.23
CA VAL A 53 -39.45 -5.90 -56.62
C VAL A 53 -39.70 -7.11 -57.51
N THR A 54 -40.78 -7.06 -58.29
CA THR A 54 -41.25 -8.10 -59.21
C THR A 54 -41.30 -7.52 -60.63
N ALA A 55 -41.39 -8.38 -61.64
CA ALA A 55 -41.56 -7.92 -63.02
C ALA A 55 -42.77 -6.97 -63.22
N ALA A 56 -43.82 -7.10 -62.41
CA ALA A 56 -45.01 -6.26 -62.51
C ALA A 56 -44.78 -4.80 -62.06
N ASN A 57 -43.91 -4.57 -61.08
CA ASN A 57 -43.59 -3.26 -60.50
C ASN A 57 -42.12 -2.86 -60.71
N ALA A 58 -41.41 -3.52 -61.64
CA ALA A 58 -40.00 -3.26 -61.92
C ALA A 58 -39.73 -1.87 -62.50
N VAL A 59 -40.66 -1.36 -63.31
CA VAL A 59 -40.63 0.02 -63.82
C VAL A 59 -41.33 0.92 -62.81
N SER A 60 -40.66 1.99 -62.38
CA SER A 60 -41.23 2.93 -61.41
C SER A 60 -42.54 3.54 -61.92
N SER A 61 -43.48 3.78 -61.00
CA SER A 61 -44.75 4.46 -61.30
C SER A 61 -44.54 5.84 -61.90
N LYS A 62 -43.47 6.54 -61.49
CA LYS A 62 -43.05 7.83 -62.05
C LYS A 62 -42.73 7.71 -63.54
N VAL A 63 -41.97 6.69 -63.92
CA VAL A 63 -41.61 6.42 -65.32
C VAL A 63 -42.84 5.97 -66.11
N ALA A 64 -43.65 5.07 -65.54
CA ALA A 64 -44.88 4.58 -66.17
C ALA A 64 -45.93 5.69 -66.41
N ALA A 65 -45.93 6.77 -65.62
CA ALA A 65 -46.84 7.90 -65.76
C ALA A 65 -46.54 8.81 -66.96
N LEU A 66 -45.32 8.77 -67.51
CA LEU A 66 -44.93 9.60 -68.67
C LEU A 66 -45.74 9.24 -69.93
N SER A 67 -45.90 10.21 -70.83
CA SER A 67 -46.50 9.96 -72.15
C SER A 67 -45.55 9.20 -73.08
N ALA A 68 -46.06 8.58 -74.14
CA ALA A 68 -45.23 7.82 -75.08
C ALA A 68 -44.15 8.68 -75.75
N ASP A 69 -44.43 9.95 -76.06
CA ASP A 69 -43.45 10.86 -76.67
C ASP A 69 -42.38 11.28 -75.67
N GLN A 70 -42.75 11.60 -74.43
CA GLN A 70 -41.80 11.88 -73.34
C GLN A 70 -40.90 10.67 -73.07
N LEU A 71 -41.47 9.45 -73.07
CA LEU A 71 -40.70 8.23 -72.89
C LEU A 71 -39.71 7.98 -74.03
N ARG A 72 -40.10 8.26 -75.27
CA ARG A 72 -39.22 8.09 -76.43
C ARG A 72 -38.05 9.07 -76.40
N GLU A 73 -38.30 10.33 -76.05
CA GLU A 73 -37.25 11.34 -75.89
C GLU A 73 -36.32 10.99 -74.72
N ALA A 74 -36.88 10.65 -73.55
CA ALA A 74 -36.13 10.26 -72.37
C ALA A 74 -35.29 9.00 -72.61
N ALA A 75 -35.84 7.98 -73.28
CA ALA A 75 -35.12 6.74 -73.61
C ALA A 75 -33.91 6.99 -74.52
N ARG A 76 -34.08 7.78 -75.59
CA ARG A 76 -32.98 8.14 -76.50
C ARG A 76 -31.91 8.96 -75.79
N LYS A 77 -32.33 9.92 -74.97
CA LYS A 77 -31.43 10.75 -74.17
C LYS A 77 -30.63 9.89 -73.19
N ALA A 78 -31.29 9.06 -72.39
CA ALA A 78 -30.64 8.18 -71.42
C ALA A 78 -29.68 7.20 -72.10
N TYR A 79 -30.06 6.64 -73.26
CA TYR A 79 -29.20 5.76 -74.04
C TYR A 79 -27.95 6.48 -74.55
N GLY A 80 -28.12 7.68 -75.14
CA GLY A 80 -27.00 8.51 -75.62
C GLY A 80 -26.07 9.00 -74.51
N GLU A 81 -26.60 9.21 -73.30
CA GLU A 81 -25.85 9.58 -72.09
C GLU A 81 -25.28 8.35 -71.35
N ASN A 82 -25.37 7.15 -71.95
CA ASN A 82 -24.89 5.88 -71.40
C ASN A 82 -25.53 5.49 -70.04
N ARG A 83 -26.70 6.05 -69.71
CA ARG A 83 -27.53 5.62 -68.57
C ARG A 83 -28.39 4.43 -68.96
N LEU A 84 -27.73 3.29 -69.15
CA LEU A 84 -28.38 2.11 -69.74
C LEU A 84 -29.40 1.47 -68.79
N TYR A 85 -28.99 1.16 -67.56
CA TYR A 85 -29.80 0.47 -66.55
C TYR A 85 -29.75 1.13 -65.16
N ALA A 86 -28.85 2.09 -64.96
CA ALA A 86 -28.68 2.85 -63.72
C ALA A 86 -28.53 4.35 -64.05
N PRO A 87 -28.97 5.25 -63.15
CA PRO A 87 -29.62 5.00 -61.87
C PRO A 87 -31.10 4.54 -62.02
N ALA A 88 -31.69 4.04 -60.94
CA ALA A 88 -33.11 3.69 -60.92
C ALA A 88 -33.99 4.89 -61.30
N GLU A 89 -35.10 4.63 -62.00
CA GLU A 89 -36.07 5.64 -62.48
C GLU A 89 -35.58 6.64 -63.55
N ASP A 90 -34.28 6.64 -63.88
CA ASP A 90 -33.68 7.49 -64.92
C ASP A 90 -32.66 6.71 -65.75
N ASN A 91 -33.15 5.68 -66.44
CA ASN A 91 -32.34 4.83 -67.30
C ASN A 91 -33.11 4.39 -68.55
N ALA A 92 -32.35 4.08 -69.60
CA ALA A 92 -32.87 3.71 -70.91
C ALA A 92 -33.77 2.45 -70.85
N VAL A 93 -33.39 1.43 -70.07
CA VAL A 93 -34.16 0.18 -69.95
C VAL A 93 -35.56 0.42 -69.40
N GLU A 94 -35.71 1.18 -68.30
CA GLU A 94 -37.02 1.49 -67.74
C GLU A 94 -37.89 2.33 -68.69
N TYR A 95 -37.28 3.30 -69.40
CA TYR A 95 -38.02 4.11 -70.37
C TYR A 95 -38.49 3.29 -71.58
N TYR A 96 -37.64 2.42 -72.14
CA TYR A 96 -38.02 1.55 -73.26
C TYR A 96 -39.07 0.50 -72.85
N LEU A 97 -39.00 -0.04 -71.62
CA LEU A 97 -40.02 -0.95 -71.10
C LEU A 97 -41.37 -0.26 -70.91
N ALA A 98 -41.39 0.94 -70.33
CA ALA A 98 -42.61 1.73 -70.20
C ALA A 98 -43.20 2.11 -71.58
N LEU A 99 -42.33 2.41 -72.55
CA LEU A 99 -42.76 2.75 -73.91
C LEU A 99 -43.37 1.54 -74.62
N ARG A 100 -42.78 0.34 -74.45
CA ARG A 100 -43.32 -0.92 -74.98
C ARG A 100 -44.72 -1.22 -74.43
N ASP A 101 -44.95 -0.97 -73.14
CA ASP A 101 -46.26 -1.19 -72.51
C ASP A 101 -47.34 -0.26 -73.10
N LYS A 102 -46.96 0.95 -73.57
CA LYS A 102 -47.89 1.92 -74.19
C LYS A 102 -48.03 1.77 -75.71
N ALA A 103 -46.99 1.28 -76.39
CA ALA A 103 -46.94 1.09 -77.83
C ALA A 103 -46.48 -0.34 -78.17
N PRO A 104 -47.30 -1.36 -77.88
CA PRO A 104 -46.96 -2.74 -78.17
C PRO A 104 -46.80 -2.92 -79.68
N GLY A 105 -45.62 -3.40 -80.12
CA GLY A 105 -45.31 -3.64 -81.53
C GLY A 105 -44.41 -2.59 -82.20
N ASP A 106 -43.95 -1.55 -81.49
CA ASP A 106 -42.93 -0.63 -82.01
C ASP A 106 -41.59 -1.37 -82.21
N ALA A 107 -41.21 -1.59 -83.47
CA ALA A 107 -40.00 -2.33 -83.84
C ALA A 107 -38.70 -1.66 -83.32
N ALA A 108 -38.68 -0.33 -83.21
CA ALA A 108 -37.52 0.39 -82.69
C ALA A 108 -37.31 0.11 -81.19
N VAL A 109 -38.40 0.01 -80.43
CA VAL A 109 -38.36 -0.32 -79.00
C VAL A 109 -37.91 -1.75 -78.78
N SER A 110 -38.44 -2.68 -79.57
CA SER A 110 -38.01 -4.09 -79.52
C SER A 110 -36.52 -4.24 -79.82
N SER A 111 -36.01 -3.57 -80.87
CA SER A 111 -34.58 -3.59 -81.22
C SER A 111 -33.72 -3.01 -80.09
N ALA A 112 -34.10 -1.85 -79.53
CA ALA A 112 -33.34 -1.21 -78.46
C ALA A 112 -33.28 -2.09 -77.20
N LEU A 113 -34.37 -2.76 -76.85
CA LEU A 113 -34.37 -3.71 -75.73
C LEU A 113 -33.45 -4.90 -76.01
N THR A 114 -33.48 -5.48 -77.23
CA THR A 114 -32.55 -6.55 -77.61
C THR A 114 -31.08 -6.15 -77.44
N ASP A 115 -30.71 -4.92 -77.77
CA ASP A 115 -29.33 -4.42 -77.60
C ASP A 115 -28.96 -4.16 -76.13
N LEU A 116 -29.93 -3.79 -75.29
CA LEU A 116 -29.73 -3.46 -73.89
C LEU A 116 -29.69 -4.68 -72.96
N LEU A 117 -30.41 -5.76 -73.28
CA LEU A 117 -30.52 -6.93 -72.40
C LEU A 117 -29.18 -7.59 -72.04
N PRO A 118 -28.21 -7.76 -72.96
CA PRO A 118 -26.89 -8.28 -72.61
C PRO A 118 -26.18 -7.43 -71.54
N MET A 119 -26.32 -6.10 -71.61
CA MET A 119 -25.74 -5.19 -70.63
C MET A 119 -26.43 -5.31 -69.26
N VAL A 120 -27.74 -5.51 -69.24
CA VAL A 120 -28.51 -5.76 -68.00
C VAL A 120 -28.07 -7.07 -67.35
N VAL A 121 -27.87 -8.15 -68.12
CA VAL A 121 -27.38 -9.43 -67.59
C VAL A 121 -26.03 -9.27 -66.89
N ILE A 122 -25.08 -8.59 -67.53
CA ILE A 122 -23.76 -8.31 -66.95
C ILE A 122 -23.91 -7.48 -65.67
N ALA A 123 -24.78 -6.48 -65.67
CA ALA A 123 -25.02 -5.62 -64.51
C ALA A 123 -25.62 -6.39 -63.32
N ILE A 124 -26.50 -7.36 -63.56
CA ILE A 124 -27.03 -8.25 -62.51
C ILE A 124 -25.89 -9.06 -61.89
N GLU A 125 -25.06 -9.71 -62.71
CA GLU A 125 -23.94 -10.52 -62.23
C GLU A 125 -22.94 -9.70 -61.42
N GLN A 126 -22.59 -8.52 -61.91
CA GLN A 126 -21.72 -7.61 -61.18
C GLN A 126 -22.33 -7.18 -59.84
N SER A 127 -23.64 -6.93 -59.79
CA SER A 127 -24.33 -6.54 -58.56
C SER A 127 -24.36 -7.68 -57.55
N VAL A 128 -24.60 -8.92 -58.01
CA VAL A 128 -24.45 -10.13 -57.18
C VAL A 128 -23.03 -10.26 -56.62
N ASN A 129 -22.01 -10.08 -57.46
CA ASN A 129 -20.60 -10.16 -57.05
C ASN A 129 -20.20 -9.05 -56.06
N ARG A 130 -20.82 -7.87 -56.15
CA ARG A 130 -20.66 -6.76 -55.20
C ARG A 130 -21.52 -6.90 -53.94
N GLU A 131 -22.27 -8.00 -53.81
CA GLU A 131 -23.25 -8.24 -52.74
C GLU A 131 -24.35 -7.15 -52.67
N ASP A 132 -24.56 -6.40 -53.76
CA ASP A 132 -25.67 -5.45 -53.90
C ASP A 132 -26.91 -6.19 -54.42
N PHE A 133 -27.51 -6.98 -53.54
CA PHE A 133 -28.62 -7.84 -53.92
C PHE A 133 -29.91 -7.07 -54.20
N ALA A 134 -30.08 -5.87 -53.65
CA ALA A 134 -31.24 -5.04 -53.93
C ALA A 134 -31.23 -4.60 -55.40
N GLU A 135 -30.08 -4.13 -55.89
CA GLU A 135 -29.91 -3.75 -57.29
C GLU A 135 -29.98 -4.97 -58.21
N ALA A 136 -29.37 -6.10 -57.83
CA ALA A 136 -29.45 -7.35 -58.60
C ALA A 136 -30.90 -7.84 -58.76
N GLN A 137 -31.73 -7.76 -57.71
CA GLN A 137 -33.15 -8.11 -57.76
C GLN A 137 -33.94 -7.15 -58.66
N ARG A 138 -33.71 -5.84 -58.55
CA ARG A 138 -34.34 -4.82 -59.40
C ARG A 138 -34.04 -5.07 -60.88
N LEU A 139 -32.76 -5.24 -61.22
CA LEU A 139 -32.33 -5.50 -62.59
C LEU A 139 -32.85 -6.86 -63.11
N SER A 140 -32.90 -7.90 -62.26
CA SER A 140 -33.50 -9.18 -62.61
C SER A 140 -35.00 -9.06 -62.90
N ALA A 141 -35.73 -8.20 -62.19
CA ALA A 141 -37.15 -7.93 -62.43
C ALA A 141 -37.37 -7.15 -63.73
N LEU A 142 -36.47 -6.21 -64.07
CA LEU A 142 -36.48 -5.52 -65.36
C LEU A 142 -36.19 -6.48 -66.52
N LEU A 143 -35.23 -7.38 -66.35
CA LEU A 143 -34.92 -8.44 -67.32
C LEU A 143 -36.13 -9.38 -67.54
N GLU A 144 -36.79 -9.81 -66.47
CA GLU A 144 -38.01 -10.64 -66.56
C GLU A 144 -39.17 -9.89 -67.21
N LYS A 145 -39.34 -8.60 -66.92
CA LYS A 145 -40.35 -7.78 -67.61
C LYS A 145 -40.02 -7.65 -69.09
N ALA A 146 -38.75 -7.47 -69.44
CA ALA A 146 -38.29 -7.36 -70.83
C ALA A 146 -38.49 -8.67 -71.61
N ASP A 147 -38.04 -9.79 -71.07
CA ASP A 147 -38.15 -11.11 -71.65
C ASP A 147 -38.32 -12.17 -70.54
N PRO A 148 -39.55 -12.63 -70.28
CA PRO A 148 -39.82 -13.67 -69.29
C PRO A 148 -39.15 -15.02 -69.61
N GLN A 149 -38.82 -15.29 -70.88
CA GLN A 149 -38.20 -16.54 -71.33
C GLN A 149 -36.68 -16.42 -71.51
N HIS A 150 -36.07 -15.32 -71.05
CA HIS A 150 -34.65 -15.07 -71.21
C HIS A 150 -33.80 -16.20 -70.59
N PRO A 151 -32.84 -16.79 -71.32
CA PRO A 151 -32.12 -18.00 -70.89
C PRO A 151 -31.31 -17.82 -69.60
N ALA A 152 -30.85 -16.59 -69.31
CA ALA A 152 -30.08 -16.32 -68.08
C ALA A 152 -30.95 -16.16 -66.83
N LEU A 153 -32.27 -15.94 -66.94
CA LEU A 153 -33.09 -15.46 -65.83
C LEU A 153 -33.12 -16.44 -64.65
N ALA A 154 -33.33 -17.74 -64.92
CA ALA A 154 -33.36 -18.77 -63.88
C ALA A 154 -32.02 -18.88 -63.14
N ARG A 155 -30.91 -18.87 -63.89
CA ARG A 155 -29.56 -18.90 -63.30
C ARG A 155 -29.30 -17.67 -62.43
N LEU A 156 -29.66 -16.48 -62.90
CA LEU A 156 -29.43 -15.22 -62.17
C LEU A 156 -30.25 -15.16 -60.88
N LYS A 157 -31.54 -15.52 -60.93
CA LYS A 157 -32.40 -15.60 -59.73
C LYS A 157 -31.84 -16.57 -58.69
N ASN A 158 -31.41 -17.76 -59.12
CA ASN A 158 -30.79 -18.74 -58.24
C ASN A 158 -29.47 -18.21 -57.65
N SER A 159 -28.66 -17.52 -58.45
CA SER A 159 -27.41 -16.92 -58.00
C SER A 159 -27.63 -15.85 -56.92
N ILE A 160 -28.63 -14.98 -57.09
CA ILE A 160 -29.02 -13.97 -56.10
C ILE A 160 -29.40 -14.66 -54.77
N VAL A 161 -30.30 -15.64 -54.81
CA VAL A 161 -30.77 -16.33 -53.60
C VAL A 161 -29.64 -17.10 -52.91
N GLN A 162 -28.81 -17.80 -53.68
CA GLN A 162 -27.66 -18.53 -53.12
C GLN A 162 -26.66 -17.58 -52.45
N GLN A 163 -26.28 -16.49 -53.11
CA GLN A 163 -25.32 -15.54 -52.54
C GLN A 163 -25.88 -14.81 -51.31
N GLN A 164 -27.16 -14.44 -51.32
CA GLN A 164 -27.86 -13.92 -50.14
C GLN A 164 -27.82 -14.91 -48.97
N GLY A 165 -28.08 -16.20 -49.23
CA GLY A 165 -28.00 -17.25 -48.22
C GLY A 165 -26.59 -17.39 -47.63
N LEU A 166 -25.55 -17.34 -48.48
CA LEU A 166 -24.15 -17.38 -48.03
C LEU A 166 -23.76 -16.17 -47.18
N VAL A 167 -24.21 -14.97 -47.53
CA VAL A 167 -23.98 -13.76 -46.71
C VAL A 167 -24.71 -13.86 -45.38
N ALA A 168 -25.96 -14.30 -45.38
CA ALA A 168 -26.74 -14.50 -44.16
C ALA A 168 -26.08 -15.54 -43.23
N GLN A 169 -25.63 -16.67 -43.77
CA GLN A 169 -24.93 -17.70 -43.01
C GLN A 169 -23.60 -17.19 -42.43
N ARG A 170 -22.82 -16.41 -43.21
CA ARG A 170 -21.59 -15.76 -42.70
C ARG A 170 -21.91 -14.82 -41.53
N ALA A 171 -22.97 -14.02 -41.65
CA ALA A 171 -23.39 -13.11 -40.59
C ALA A 171 -23.87 -13.85 -39.32
N GLU A 172 -24.58 -14.96 -39.47
CA GLU A 172 -24.98 -15.81 -38.32
C GLU A 172 -23.77 -16.45 -37.64
N GLN A 173 -22.84 -17.01 -38.42
CA GLN A 173 -21.61 -17.59 -37.88
C GLN A 173 -20.77 -16.56 -37.12
N GLN A 174 -20.64 -15.34 -37.65
CA GLN A 174 -19.94 -14.25 -36.98
C GLN A 174 -20.60 -13.85 -35.67
N LYS A 175 -21.94 -13.84 -35.60
CA LYS A 175 -22.68 -13.57 -34.36
C LYS A 175 -22.44 -14.65 -33.32
N LEU A 176 -22.50 -15.93 -33.73
CA LEU A 176 -22.23 -17.06 -32.84
C LEU A 176 -20.79 -17.01 -32.31
N SER A 177 -19.80 -16.78 -33.17
CA SER A 177 -18.40 -16.66 -32.75
C SER A 177 -18.17 -15.47 -31.82
N ALA A 178 -18.79 -14.32 -32.11
CA ALA A 178 -18.71 -13.14 -31.24
C ALA A 178 -19.37 -13.39 -29.88
N GLU A 179 -20.49 -14.11 -29.84
CA GLU A 179 -21.15 -14.50 -28.59
C GLU A 179 -20.28 -15.47 -27.77
N GLU A 180 -19.65 -16.45 -28.40
CA GLU A 180 -18.71 -17.38 -27.74
C GLU A 180 -17.45 -16.66 -27.21
N GLU A 181 -16.90 -15.72 -27.97
CA GLU A 181 -15.80 -14.86 -27.53
C GLU A 181 -16.20 -13.99 -26.34
N ALA A 182 -17.37 -13.35 -26.39
CA ALA A 182 -17.89 -12.55 -25.29
C ALA A 182 -18.11 -13.39 -24.02
N LYS A 183 -18.66 -14.62 -24.17
CA LYS A 183 -18.80 -15.56 -23.04
C LYS A 183 -17.46 -15.95 -22.45
N ARG A 184 -16.47 -16.30 -23.28
CA ARG A 184 -15.11 -16.63 -22.82
C ARG A 184 -14.45 -15.46 -22.10
N GLN A 185 -14.58 -14.24 -22.62
CA GLN A 185 -14.05 -13.05 -21.98
C GLN A 185 -14.73 -12.78 -20.63
N ALA A 186 -16.07 -12.87 -20.57
CA ALA A 186 -16.81 -12.72 -19.32
C ALA A 186 -16.44 -13.78 -18.27
N GLU A 187 -16.21 -15.03 -18.67
CA GLU A 187 -15.74 -16.09 -17.78
C GLU A 187 -14.33 -15.81 -17.25
N LEU A 188 -13.42 -15.36 -18.12
CA LEU A 188 -12.07 -14.97 -17.71
C LEU A 188 -12.09 -13.78 -16.75
N GLU A 189 -12.91 -12.75 -17.02
CA GLU A 189 -13.06 -11.61 -16.12
C GLU A 189 -13.64 -12.03 -14.76
N LYS A 190 -14.67 -12.87 -14.76
CA LYS A 190 -15.24 -13.43 -13.54
C LYS A 190 -14.19 -14.21 -12.75
N LYS A 191 -13.41 -15.07 -13.42
CA LYS A 191 -12.33 -15.82 -12.77
C LYS A 191 -11.27 -14.88 -12.19
N ARG A 192 -10.87 -13.83 -12.91
CA ARG A 192 -9.94 -12.81 -12.40
C ARG A 192 -10.48 -12.09 -11.17
N GLN A 193 -11.77 -11.75 -11.15
CA GLN A 193 -12.41 -11.13 -9.99
C GLN A 193 -12.46 -12.10 -8.80
N GLU A 194 -12.78 -13.37 -9.02
CA GLU A 194 -12.77 -14.40 -7.98
C GLU A 194 -11.35 -14.61 -7.42
N ASP A 195 -10.34 -14.70 -8.28
CA ASP A 195 -8.94 -14.83 -7.88
C ASP A 195 -8.46 -13.59 -7.10
N GLN A 196 -8.81 -12.38 -7.54
CA GLN A 196 -8.53 -11.15 -6.81
C GLN A 196 -9.22 -11.13 -5.45
N ARG A 197 -10.48 -11.58 -5.36
CA ARG A 197 -11.19 -11.65 -4.09
C ARG A 197 -10.54 -12.66 -3.15
N ARG A 198 -10.15 -13.84 -3.64
CA ARG A 198 -9.41 -14.84 -2.86
C ARG A 198 -8.08 -14.30 -2.36
N GLN A 199 -7.31 -13.62 -3.21
CA GLN A 199 -6.06 -12.98 -2.80
C GLN A 199 -6.27 -11.89 -1.74
N GLN A 200 -7.33 -11.08 -1.87
CA GLN A 200 -7.69 -10.08 -0.86
C GLN A 200 -8.11 -10.73 0.46
N GLU A 201 -8.92 -11.79 0.43
CA GLU A 201 -9.32 -12.55 1.61
C GLU A 201 -8.10 -13.22 2.29
N GLU A 202 -7.19 -13.81 1.52
CA GLU A 202 -5.95 -14.40 2.03
C GLU A 202 -5.01 -13.35 2.63
N ALA A 203 -4.80 -12.22 1.96
CA ALA A 203 -4.00 -11.12 2.47
C ALA A 203 -4.60 -10.53 3.77
N ALA A 204 -5.94 -10.37 3.82
CA ALA A 204 -6.64 -9.91 5.01
C ALA A 204 -6.49 -10.91 6.18
N ARG A 205 -6.60 -12.21 5.91
CA ARG A 205 -6.37 -13.27 6.91
C ARG A 205 -4.93 -13.26 7.43
N GLN A 206 -3.93 -13.12 6.55
CA GLN A 206 -2.52 -13.04 6.94
C GLN A 206 -2.25 -11.80 7.79
N LEU A 207 -2.82 -10.65 7.43
CA LEU A 207 -2.69 -9.42 8.21
C LEU A 207 -3.35 -9.56 9.59
N ALA A 208 -4.55 -10.15 9.66
CA ALA A 208 -5.23 -10.42 10.92
C ALA A 208 -4.42 -11.38 11.81
N GLN A 209 -3.84 -12.44 11.25
CA GLN A 209 -2.97 -13.36 11.98
C GLN A 209 -1.69 -12.66 12.49
N GLN A 210 -1.06 -11.81 11.67
CA GLN A 210 0.10 -11.01 12.10
C GLN A 210 -0.27 -10.06 13.24
N GLN A 211 -1.41 -9.36 13.15
CA GLN A 211 -1.89 -8.49 14.22
C GLN A 211 -2.15 -9.27 15.51
N GLN A 212 -2.78 -10.45 15.42
CA GLN A 212 -2.99 -11.32 16.59
C GLN A 212 -1.66 -11.79 17.19
N GLN A 213 -0.68 -12.17 16.39
CA GLN A 213 0.65 -12.56 16.89
C GLN A 213 1.39 -11.39 17.55
N GLN A 214 1.31 -10.20 16.96
CA GLN A 214 1.87 -8.97 17.55
C GLN A 214 1.18 -8.63 18.86
N GLN A 215 -0.15 -8.71 18.93
CA GLN A 215 -0.91 -8.51 20.17
C GLN A 215 -0.53 -9.54 21.23
N GLN A 216 -0.48 -10.83 20.90
CA GLN A 216 -0.06 -11.88 21.84
C GLN A 216 1.36 -11.67 22.34
N THR A 217 2.27 -11.21 21.47
CA THR A 217 3.65 -10.92 21.85
C THR A 217 3.71 -9.68 22.75
N ALA A 218 2.98 -8.61 22.42
CA ALA A 218 2.88 -7.42 23.25
C ALA A 218 2.24 -7.72 24.61
N GLU A 219 1.20 -8.55 24.66
CA GLU A 219 0.57 -9.02 25.90
C GLU A 219 1.52 -9.88 26.73
N ARG A 220 2.27 -10.81 26.11
CA ARG A 220 3.31 -11.59 26.81
C ARG A 220 4.40 -10.69 27.37
N GLN A 221 4.93 -9.77 26.57
CA GLN A 221 5.94 -8.81 27.02
C GLN A 221 5.41 -7.93 28.16
N ALA A 222 4.17 -7.45 28.08
CA ALA A 222 3.54 -6.69 29.15
C ALA A 222 3.34 -7.53 30.41
N ALA A 223 2.95 -8.80 30.29
CA ALA A 223 2.84 -9.72 31.42
C ALA A 223 4.20 -10.02 32.06
N GLU A 224 5.24 -10.24 31.26
CA GLU A 224 6.62 -10.43 31.72
C GLU A 224 7.16 -9.20 32.44
N GLN A 225 6.93 -7.99 31.88
CA GLN A 225 7.28 -6.72 32.52
C GLN A 225 6.58 -6.54 33.86
N ARG A 226 5.25 -6.77 33.92
CA ARG A 226 4.50 -6.72 35.18
C ARG A 226 5.03 -7.72 36.21
N ALA A 227 5.36 -8.94 35.80
CA ALA A 227 5.93 -9.95 36.68
C ALA A 227 7.37 -9.59 37.13
N ALA A 228 8.15 -8.91 36.31
CA ALA A 228 9.48 -8.40 36.69
C ALA A 228 9.37 -7.23 37.67
N GLU A 229 8.43 -6.29 37.44
CA GLU A 229 8.14 -5.18 38.34
C GLU A 229 7.66 -5.67 39.70
N GLN A 230 6.76 -6.66 39.73
CA GLN A 230 6.29 -7.31 40.96
C GLN A 230 7.46 -7.94 41.73
N ARG A 231 8.30 -8.74 41.05
CA ARG A 231 9.50 -9.34 41.68
C ARG A 231 10.46 -8.27 42.22
N ALA A 232 10.69 -7.19 41.49
CA ALA A 232 11.52 -6.08 41.95
C ALA A 232 10.89 -5.31 43.13
N ALA A 233 9.56 -5.21 43.19
CA ALA A 233 8.85 -4.62 44.32
C ALA A 233 8.94 -5.52 45.57
N GLU A 234 8.76 -6.84 45.41
CA GLU A 234 8.92 -7.82 46.47
C GLU A 234 10.35 -7.85 47.03
N GLN A 235 11.37 -7.81 46.15
CA GLN A 235 12.78 -7.70 46.55
C GLN A 235 13.03 -6.43 47.34
N ARG A 236 12.57 -5.26 46.86
CA ARG A 236 12.68 -3.99 47.59
C ARG A 236 12.00 -4.05 48.96
N ALA A 237 10.82 -4.65 49.07
CA ALA A 237 10.12 -4.83 50.33
C ALA A 237 10.84 -5.83 51.27
N ALA A 238 11.50 -6.86 50.74
CA ALA A 238 12.32 -7.78 51.51
C ALA A 238 13.60 -7.10 52.03
N GLU A 239 14.28 -6.31 51.20
CA GLU A 239 15.46 -5.52 51.57
C GLU A 239 15.15 -4.49 52.64
N GLN A 240 14.02 -3.77 52.53
CA GLN A 240 13.54 -2.84 53.55
C GLN A 240 13.31 -3.54 54.89
N ARG A 241 12.59 -4.68 54.90
CA ARG A 241 12.40 -5.48 56.12
C ARG A 241 13.71 -5.96 56.72
N ALA A 242 14.67 -6.40 55.90
CA ALA A 242 15.99 -6.81 56.37
C ALA A 242 16.83 -5.62 56.90
N ALA A 243 16.67 -4.42 56.32
CA ALA A 243 17.32 -3.21 56.82
C ALA A 243 16.72 -2.75 58.16
N GLU A 244 15.39 -2.81 58.32
CA GLU A 244 14.70 -2.53 59.57
C GLU A 244 15.12 -3.49 60.69
N GLN A 245 15.20 -4.80 60.40
CA GLN A 245 15.71 -5.81 61.34
C GLN A 245 17.14 -5.51 61.77
N ARG A 246 18.06 -5.25 60.82
CA ARG A 246 19.44 -4.86 61.13
C ARG A 246 19.52 -3.60 62.00
N ALA A 247 18.70 -2.59 61.72
CA ALA A 247 18.64 -1.38 62.53
C ALA A 247 18.11 -1.66 63.95
N ALA A 248 17.12 -2.55 64.10
CA ALA A 248 16.61 -2.97 65.41
C ALA A 248 17.67 -3.75 66.22
N GLU A 249 18.40 -4.67 65.58
CA GLU A 249 19.50 -5.41 66.19
C GLU A 249 20.63 -4.49 66.66
N GLN A 250 21.04 -3.51 65.84
CA GLN A 250 22.04 -2.51 66.21
C GLN A 250 21.59 -1.68 67.42
N ARG A 251 20.32 -1.24 67.47
CA ARG A 251 19.76 -0.55 68.65
C ARG A 251 19.79 -1.43 69.90
N ALA A 252 19.43 -2.70 69.78
CA ALA A 252 19.48 -3.65 70.89
C ALA A 252 20.93 -3.92 71.36
N ALA A 253 21.88 -4.04 70.44
CA ALA A 253 23.30 -4.22 70.76
C ALA A 253 23.88 -2.98 71.48
N ALA A 254 23.57 -1.77 70.99
CA ALA A 254 23.97 -0.51 71.62
C ALA A 254 23.40 -0.38 73.04
N ALA A 255 22.14 -0.75 73.25
CA ALA A 255 21.52 -0.77 74.58
C ALA A 255 22.22 -1.76 75.54
N ARG A 256 22.68 -2.92 75.04
CA ARG A 256 23.45 -3.89 75.85
C ARG A 256 24.86 -3.38 76.18
N THR A 257 25.50 -2.63 75.28
CA THR A 257 26.83 -2.05 75.55
C THR A 257 26.75 -0.92 76.58
N ALA A 258 25.65 -0.15 76.58
CA ALA A 258 25.38 0.87 77.59
C ALA A 258 25.01 0.30 78.97
N ALA A 259 24.64 -0.98 79.05
CA ALA A 259 24.20 -1.65 80.29
C ALA A 259 25.24 -2.60 80.91
N ALA A 260 26.45 -2.71 80.35
CA ALA A 260 27.55 -3.45 80.98
C ALA A 260 28.15 -2.64 82.14
N PRO A 261 28.42 -3.24 83.32
CA PRO A 261 29.00 -2.50 84.43
C PRO A 261 30.42 -2.04 84.07
N ALA A 262 30.64 -0.73 84.11
CA ALA A 262 31.97 -0.13 84.00
C ALA A 262 32.84 -0.62 85.18
N ALA A 263 33.69 -1.60 84.93
CA ALA A 263 34.64 -2.12 85.90
C ALA A 263 36.03 -1.50 85.66
N GLY A 264 36.60 -0.93 86.73
CA GLY A 264 38.06 -0.86 86.93
C GLY A 264 38.71 0.48 86.66
N GLY A 265 39.01 1.21 87.74
CA GLY A 265 39.68 2.51 87.73
C GLY A 265 41.17 2.45 87.39
N ALA A 266 41.66 3.57 86.87
CA ALA A 266 43.06 3.96 86.96
C ALA A 266 43.08 5.29 87.72
N GLU A 267 43.58 5.26 88.95
CA GLU A 267 43.91 6.45 89.72
C GLU A 267 44.92 7.26 88.88
N ALA A 268 44.46 8.36 88.28
CA ALA A 268 45.22 9.06 87.25
C ALA A 268 46.42 9.77 87.88
N LEU A 269 47.61 9.18 87.72
CA LEU A 269 48.89 9.81 88.05
C LEU A 269 48.96 11.19 87.37
N ARG A 270 49.06 12.26 88.17
CA ARG A 270 49.17 13.64 87.66
C ARG A 270 50.63 13.97 87.37
N PRO A 271 51.02 14.19 86.09
CA PRO A 271 52.37 14.60 85.74
C PRO A 271 52.63 16.03 86.22
N VAL A 272 53.74 16.25 86.94
CA VAL A 272 54.22 17.58 87.35
C VAL A 272 55.19 18.13 86.31
N SER A 273 56.06 17.29 85.78
CA SER A 273 56.98 17.65 84.70
C SER A 273 57.27 16.44 83.82
N THR A 274 56.94 16.56 82.54
CA THR A 274 57.20 15.54 81.51
C THR A 274 57.95 16.19 80.34
N PRO A 275 59.26 16.47 80.49
CA PRO A 275 60.07 16.94 79.37
C PRO A 275 60.00 15.94 78.21
N ALA A 276 59.83 16.47 76.99
CA ALA A 276 59.82 15.67 75.77
C ALA A 276 61.18 14.96 75.59
N PRO A 277 61.18 13.72 75.07
CA PRO A 277 62.43 13.03 74.75
C PRO A 277 63.20 13.76 73.65
N ARG A 278 64.53 13.68 73.70
CA ARG A 278 65.35 14.21 72.62
C ARG A 278 65.25 13.30 71.41
N TYR A 279 65.06 13.89 70.23
CA TYR A 279 65.03 13.13 68.98
C TYR A 279 66.44 12.66 68.58
N PRO A 280 66.65 11.36 68.26
CA PRO A 280 67.95 10.89 67.75
C PRO A 280 68.31 11.56 66.40
N PRO A 281 69.53 12.12 66.22
CA PRO A 281 69.90 12.80 64.99
C PRO A 281 69.94 11.89 63.75
N GLU A 282 70.13 10.58 63.96
CA GLU A 282 70.04 9.56 62.90
C GLU A 282 68.61 9.40 62.38
N ALA A 283 67.63 9.33 63.29
CA ALA A 283 66.22 9.27 62.94
C ALA A 283 65.72 10.58 62.30
N LEU A 284 66.28 11.74 62.71
CA LEU A 284 65.92 13.04 62.16
C LEU A 284 66.37 13.18 60.70
N ARG A 285 67.60 12.75 60.38
CA ARG A 285 68.09 12.71 58.98
C ARG A 285 67.30 11.75 58.10
N ALA A 286 66.73 10.69 58.69
CA ALA A 286 65.94 9.69 58.01
C ALA A 286 64.42 9.97 58.00
N GLY A 287 63.95 11.07 58.61
CA GLY A 287 62.53 11.44 58.66
C GLY A 287 61.60 10.38 59.28
N THR A 288 62.14 9.47 60.08
CA THR A 288 61.41 8.28 60.55
C THR A 288 60.68 8.59 61.84
N SER A 289 59.35 8.51 61.88
CA SER A 289 58.55 8.61 63.12
C SER A 289 58.42 7.25 63.82
N GLY A 290 58.12 7.27 65.11
CA GLY A 290 57.91 6.04 65.87
C GLY A 290 57.22 6.25 67.20
N GLU A 291 56.85 5.14 67.85
CA GLU A 291 56.31 5.15 69.19
C GLU A 291 57.04 4.13 70.08
N VAL A 292 57.24 4.51 71.34
CA VAL A 292 57.84 3.64 72.35
C VAL A 292 56.94 3.60 73.58
N GLN A 293 56.47 2.41 73.93
CA GLN A 293 55.76 2.15 75.16
C GLN A 293 56.77 1.79 76.27
N VAL A 294 56.88 2.67 77.25
CA VAL A 294 57.78 2.52 78.41
C VAL A 294 56.94 2.20 79.64
N GLU A 295 57.36 1.18 80.38
CA GLU A 295 56.86 0.86 81.72
C GLU A 295 57.82 1.40 82.76
N PHE A 296 57.30 2.09 83.77
CA PHE A 296 58.09 2.66 84.84
C PHE A 296 57.29 2.70 86.14
N THR A 297 58.00 2.79 87.26
CA THR A 297 57.41 2.83 88.60
C THR A 297 57.61 4.22 89.20
N VAL A 298 56.52 4.90 89.57
CA VAL A 298 56.56 6.16 90.29
C VAL A 298 56.73 5.87 91.78
N GLY A 299 57.79 6.38 92.40
CA GLY A 299 58.05 6.27 93.84
C GLY A 299 57.16 7.21 94.67
N THR A 300 57.17 7.04 95.99
CA THR A 300 56.37 7.86 96.92
C THR A 300 56.78 9.33 96.96
N ASP A 301 58.00 9.65 96.51
CA ASP A 301 58.54 10.99 96.35
C ASP A 301 58.21 11.63 94.98
N GLY A 302 57.49 10.92 94.11
CA GLY A 302 57.15 11.38 92.75
C GLY A 302 58.27 11.20 91.72
N SER A 303 59.38 10.56 92.10
CA SER A 303 60.47 10.22 91.19
C SER A 303 60.13 8.95 90.39
N VAL A 304 60.70 8.83 89.18
CA VAL A 304 60.50 7.65 88.33
C VAL A 304 61.68 6.70 88.48
N THR A 305 61.38 5.46 88.88
CA THR A 305 62.33 4.35 89.02
C THR A 305 61.93 3.17 88.11
N ALA A 306 62.82 2.21 87.92
CA ALA A 306 62.57 0.98 87.16
C ALA A 306 62.05 1.16 85.71
N ALA A 307 62.44 2.23 85.01
CA ALA A 307 62.01 2.49 83.63
C ALA A 307 62.60 1.47 82.62
N ARG A 308 61.72 0.76 81.90
CA ARG A 308 62.04 -0.23 80.86
C ARG A 308 61.10 -0.14 79.66
N VAL A 309 61.58 -0.47 78.46
CA VAL A 309 60.76 -0.50 77.25
C VAL A 309 59.97 -1.82 77.18
N VAL A 310 58.67 -1.73 76.94
CA VAL A 310 57.77 -2.90 76.73
C VAL A 310 57.55 -3.15 75.24
N ARG A 311 57.43 -2.07 74.45
CA ARG A 311 57.19 -2.14 73.00
C ARG A 311 57.82 -0.92 72.34
N SER A 312 58.48 -1.12 71.20
CA SER A 312 58.97 -0.02 70.37
C SER A 312 58.71 -0.31 68.90
N ASN A 313 58.29 0.71 68.16
CA ASN A 313 58.09 0.64 66.72
C ASN A 313 58.55 1.96 66.07
N PRO A 314 59.62 1.97 65.25
CA PRO A 314 60.55 0.88 64.93
C PRO A 314 61.43 0.45 66.12
N ALA A 315 61.77 -0.84 66.17
CA ALA A 315 62.50 -1.43 67.29
C ALA A 315 63.93 -0.85 67.42
N ARG A 316 64.37 -0.57 68.65
CA ARG A 316 65.73 -0.13 69.03
C ARG A 316 66.17 1.25 68.53
N VAL A 317 65.34 1.98 67.78
CA VAL A 317 65.69 3.31 67.24
C VAL A 317 65.49 4.40 68.30
N PHE A 318 64.40 4.33 69.06
CA PHE A 318 63.99 5.39 70.00
C PHE A 318 64.11 4.98 71.48
N ASP A 319 64.41 3.70 71.75
CA ASP A 319 64.38 3.07 73.06
C ASP A 319 65.26 3.81 74.10
N ARG A 320 66.49 4.17 73.72
CA ARG A 320 67.45 4.85 74.61
C ARG A 320 66.96 6.23 75.02
N GLU A 321 66.47 7.02 74.07
CA GLU A 321 66.00 8.39 74.33
C GLU A 321 64.66 8.39 75.08
N ALA A 322 63.78 7.42 74.80
CA ALA A 322 62.53 7.22 75.52
C ALA A 322 62.77 6.93 77.01
N VAL A 323 63.68 6.01 77.34
CA VAL A 323 64.01 5.69 78.74
C VAL A 323 64.68 6.86 79.45
N ASN A 324 65.59 7.57 78.77
CA ASN A 324 66.26 8.76 79.33
C ASN A 324 65.29 9.90 79.65
N ALA A 325 64.27 10.10 78.82
CA ALA A 325 63.25 11.11 79.05
C ALA A 325 62.34 10.75 80.23
N VAL A 326 61.87 9.50 80.28
CA VAL A 326 61.00 8.99 81.36
C VAL A 326 61.69 9.05 82.72
N ARG A 327 63.01 8.83 82.80
CA ARG A 327 63.78 8.98 84.05
C ARG A 327 63.77 10.42 84.59
N LYS A 328 63.61 11.41 83.71
CA LYS A 328 63.52 12.83 84.10
C LYS A 328 62.10 13.27 84.44
N TRP A 329 61.11 12.41 84.23
CA TRP A 329 59.73 12.74 84.58
C TRP A 329 59.56 12.85 86.09
N ARG A 330 58.64 13.73 86.49
CA ARG A 330 58.23 13.95 87.86
C ARG A 330 56.71 13.91 87.93
N PHE A 331 56.21 13.12 88.86
CA PHE A 331 54.79 12.97 89.14
C PHE A 331 54.51 13.52 90.54
N GLN A 332 53.24 13.77 90.86
CA GLN A 332 52.87 14.12 92.22
C GLN A 332 53.19 12.93 93.16
N PRO A 333 53.67 13.19 94.39
CA PRO A 333 53.90 12.15 95.40
C PRO A 333 52.66 11.26 95.60
N VAL A 334 52.85 9.94 95.54
CA VAL A 334 51.81 8.93 95.73
C VAL A 334 52.04 8.17 97.03
N SER A 335 50.97 7.67 97.66
CA SER A 335 51.05 6.97 98.95
C SER A 335 51.74 5.59 98.87
N ALA A 336 51.83 4.99 97.69
CA ALA A 336 52.55 3.74 97.42
C ALA A 336 53.15 3.74 96.01
N PRO A 337 54.24 2.99 95.74
CA PRO A 337 54.82 2.92 94.40
C PRO A 337 53.84 2.37 93.36
N VAL A 338 53.62 3.11 92.25
CA VAL A 338 52.69 2.72 91.18
C VAL A 338 53.47 2.43 89.89
N THR A 339 53.34 1.22 89.37
CA THR A 339 53.89 0.85 88.05
C THR A 339 52.87 1.15 86.96
N THR A 340 53.24 1.97 85.99
CA THR A 340 52.38 2.37 84.87
C THR A 340 53.11 2.24 83.54
N ARG A 341 52.34 2.24 82.44
CA ARG A 341 52.84 2.21 81.06
C ARG A 341 52.42 3.47 80.33
N ARG A 342 53.36 4.11 79.64
CA ARG A 342 53.09 5.25 78.76
C ARG A 342 53.69 5.04 77.38
N THR A 343 52.91 5.36 76.36
CA THR A 343 53.37 5.45 74.98
C THR A 343 53.90 6.85 74.72
N ILE A 344 55.10 6.92 74.15
CA ILE A 344 55.79 8.16 73.80
C ILE A 344 55.94 8.16 72.28
N GLY A 345 55.33 9.16 71.63
CA GLY A 345 55.49 9.39 70.20
C GLY A 345 56.76 10.18 69.90
N PHE A 346 57.43 9.80 68.83
CA PHE A 346 58.56 10.49 68.23
C PHE A 346 58.16 10.92 66.83
N ASN A 347 57.95 12.22 66.65
CA ASN A 347 57.68 12.82 65.35
C ASN A 347 58.84 13.73 64.93
N PRO A 348 59.25 13.74 63.65
CA PRO A 348 60.36 14.55 63.17
C PRO A 348 60.06 16.07 63.19
N GLU A 349 58.80 16.48 63.38
CA GLU A 349 58.36 17.88 63.40
C GLU A 349 58.25 18.52 64.81
N GLY A 350 58.56 17.77 65.87
CA GLY A 350 58.57 18.26 67.27
C GLY A 350 57.55 17.60 68.18
#